data_AF-A0A8B9BPC8-F1
#
_entry.id   AF-A0A8B9BPC8-F1
#
_cell.length_a   1.000
_cell.length_b   1.000
_cell.length_c   1.000
_cell.angle_alpha   90.00
_cell.angle_beta   90.00
_cell.angle_gamma   90.00
#
_symmetry.space_group_name_H-M   'P 1'
#
loop_
_entity.id
_entity.type
_entity.pdbx_description
1 polymer ?
#
loop_
_entity_poly.entity_id
_entity_poly.type
_entity_poly.pdbx_seq_one_letter_code
_entity_poly.pdbx_strand_id
1 'polypeptide(L)'
;MATSFGFLVLGKISQCRMPSLFISGLSDQLIPPVMMKQLYELSPARTKRLAIFPDGTHNDTWQCQGYFTALEQFIKEVIKSHSPEEMAKTSSNVTII
;
A
#
# COMPACT_ATOMS: atom_id res chain seq x y z
N MET A 1 11.95 -25.76 -5.46
CA MET A 1 12.77 -24.73 -4.78
C MET A 1 12.15 -23.34 -4.97
N ALA A 2 10.99 -23.06 -4.37
CA ALA A 2 10.32 -21.75 -4.45
C ALA A 2 9.88 -21.20 -3.08
N THR A 3 10.23 -21.89 -1.99
CA THR A 3 9.73 -21.64 -0.64
C THR A 3 10.51 -20.60 0.15
N SER A 4 11.71 -20.22 -0.27
CA SER A 4 12.56 -19.27 0.49
C SER A 4 12.27 -17.80 0.17
N PHE A 5 11.97 -17.46 -1.10
CA PHE A 5 11.82 -16.07 -1.52
C PHE A 5 10.54 -15.40 -0.96
N GLY A 6 9.42 -16.14 -0.93
CA GLY A 6 8.16 -15.65 -0.38
C GLY A 6 8.23 -15.35 1.11
N PHE A 7 8.85 -16.24 1.90
CA PHE A 7 8.90 -16.08 3.36
C PHE A 7 9.61 -14.81 3.81
N LEU A 8 10.71 -14.43 3.15
CA LEU A 8 11.50 -13.25 3.53
C LEU A 8 10.77 -11.93 3.23
N VAL A 9 10.02 -11.85 2.14
CA VAL A 9 9.27 -10.63 1.78
C VAL A 9 8.04 -10.48 2.67
N LEU A 10 7.32 -11.58 2.94
CA LEU A 10 6.16 -11.58 3.84
C LEU A 10 6.55 -11.21 5.29
N GLY A 11 7.69 -11.71 5.76
CA GLY A 11 8.24 -11.32 7.06
C GLY A 11 8.60 -9.84 7.13
N LYS A 12 9.24 -9.29 6.09
CA LYS A 12 9.58 -7.85 6.04
C LYS A 12 8.33 -6.96 6.01
N ILE A 13 7.33 -7.29 5.19
CA ILE A 13 6.15 -6.43 5.05
C ILE A 13 5.34 -6.35 6.34
N SER A 14 5.29 -7.44 7.13
CA SER A 14 4.61 -7.48 8.44
C SER A 14 5.20 -6.52 9.48
N GLN A 15 6.39 -5.97 9.22
CA GLN A 15 7.06 -4.99 10.09
C GLN A 15 7.02 -3.56 9.51
N CYS A 16 6.60 -3.40 8.25
CA CYS A 16 6.58 -2.10 7.57
C CYS A 16 5.35 -1.28 7.98
N ARG A 17 5.53 -0.34 8.91
CA ARG A 17 4.45 0.57 9.38
C ARG A 17 4.31 1.85 8.55
N MET A 18 5.23 2.10 7.63
CA MET A 18 5.21 3.30 6.78
C MET A 18 3.99 3.28 5.86
N PRO A 19 3.39 4.45 5.55
CA PRO A 19 2.35 4.53 4.53
C PRO A 19 2.80 3.84 3.24
N SER A 20 1.97 2.94 2.71
CA SER A 20 2.35 2.08 1.59
C SER A 20 1.26 2.04 0.50
N LEU A 21 1.66 2.31 -0.74
CA LEU A 21 0.85 2.07 -1.93
C LEU A 21 1.34 0.80 -2.61
N PHE A 22 0.45 -0.18 -2.70
CA PHE A 22 0.68 -1.43 -3.41
C PHE A 22 0.07 -1.34 -4.80
N ILE A 23 0.82 -1.69 -5.84
CA ILE A 23 0.38 -1.59 -7.24
C ILE A 23 0.42 -2.98 -7.86
N SER A 24 -0.69 -3.42 -8.43
CA SER A 24 -0.83 -4.75 -9.05
C SER A 24 -1.36 -4.64 -10.47
N GLY A 25 -0.55 -5.02 -11.45
CA GLY A 25 -1.01 -5.34 -12.80
C GLY A 25 -1.59 -6.77 -12.83
N LEU A 26 -2.83 -6.95 -13.32
CA LEU A 26 -3.45 -8.28 -13.34
C LEU A 26 -2.98 -9.16 -14.52
N SER A 27 -2.35 -8.55 -15.51
CA SER A 27 -1.76 -9.22 -16.66
C SER A 27 -0.26 -9.51 -16.48
N ASP A 28 0.28 -9.31 -15.27
CA ASP A 28 1.66 -9.67 -14.93
C ASP A 28 1.86 -11.20 -14.96
N GLN A 29 2.72 -11.65 -15.88
CA GLN A 29 3.07 -13.07 -16.08
C GLN A 29 4.30 -13.50 -15.27
N LEU A 30 5.05 -12.55 -14.70
CA LEU A 30 6.26 -12.84 -13.93
C LEU A 30 5.94 -12.96 -12.43
N ILE A 31 5.09 -12.06 -11.93
CA ILE A 31 4.70 -12.01 -10.52
C ILE A 31 3.17 -12.10 -10.41
N PRO A 32 2.63 -13.25 -9.98
CA PRO A 32 1.20 -13.43 -9.83
C PRO A 32 0.54 -12.36 -8.93
N PRO A 33 -0.59 -11.76 -9.32
CA PRO A 33 -1.26 -10.70 -8.55
C PRO A 33 -1.61 -11.07 -7.10
N VAL A 34 -1.83 -12.37 -6.83
CA VAL A 34 -2.08 -12.89 -5.48
C VAL A 34 -0.93 -12.54 -4.51
N MET A 35 0.30 -12.47 -4.99
CA MET A 35 1.46 -12.11 -4.15
C MET A 35 1.35 -10.65 -3.69
N MET A 36 1.01 -9.71 -4.57
CA MET A 36 0.83 -8.31 -4.20
C MET A 36 -0.34 -8.13 -3.22
N LYS A 37 -1.43 -8.86 -3.42
CA LYS A 37 -2.57 -8.90 -2.48
C LYS A 37 -2.14 -9.37 -1.10
N GLN A 38 -1.34 -10.44 -1.01
CA GLN A 38 -0.81 -10.94 0.26
C GLN A 38 0.08 -9.90 0.97
N LEU A 39 0.93 -9.18 0.23
CA LEU A 39 1.74 -8.11 0.81
C LEU A 39 0.88 -6.99 1.38
N TYR A 40 -0.15 -6.57 0.65
CA TYR A 40 -1.12 -5.58 1.11
C TYR A 40 -1.84 -6.04 2.38
N GLU A 41 -2.33 -7.28 2.42
CA GLU A 41 -3.06 -7.83 3.56
C GLU A 41 -2.18 -7.90 4.82
N LEU A 42 -0.93 -8.37 4.68
CA LEU A 42 0.02 -8.50 5.80
C LEU A 42 0.64 -7.19 6.29
N SER A 43 0.62 -6.12 5.49
CA SER A 43 1.19 -4.85 5.90
C SER A 43 0.44 -4.25 7.11
N PRO A 44 1.15 -3.88 8.20
CA PRO A 44 0.55 -3.21 9.36
C PRO A 44 0.42 -1.70 9.18
N ALA A 45 0.73 -1.16 7.99
CA ALA A 45 0.64 0.27 7.72
C ALA A 45 -0.78 0.79 7.95
N ARG A 46 -0.93 1.86 8.73
CA ARG A 46 -2.23 2.51 9.00
C ARG A 46 -2.82 3.09 7.71
N THR A 47 -1.97 3.71 6.91
CA THR A 47 -2.32 4.26 5.60
C THR A 47 -1.80 3.32 4.52
N LYS A 48 -2.65 2.42 4.03
CA LYS A 48 -2.32 1.54 2.91
C LYS A 48 -3.40 1.54 1.84
N ARG A 49 -2.98 1.42 0.58
CA ARG A 49 -3.87 1.31 -0.58
C ARG A 49 -3.36 0.24 -1.53
N LEU A 50 -4.29 -0.41 -2.23
CA LEU A 50 -4.01 -1.35 -3.30
C LEU A 50 -4.64 -0.81 -4.59
N ALA A 51 -3.80 -0.45 -5.55
CA ALA A 51 -4.22 -0.02 -6.89
C ALA A 51 -4.08 -1.21 -7.85
N ILE A 52 -5.17 -1.55 -8.53
CA ILE A 52 -5.25 -2.70 -9.43
C ILE A 52 -5.46 -2.22 -10.87
N PHE A 53 -4.66 -2.74 -11.79
CA PHE A 53 -4.68 -2.39 -13.21
C PHE A 53 -4.95 -3.67 -14.03
N PRO A 54 -6.17 -3.86 -14.56
CA PRO A 54 -6.55 -5.10 -15.26
C PRO A 54 -5.59 -5.48 -16.40
N ASP A 55 -5.24 -4.51 -17.24
CA ASP A 55 -4.37 -4.70 -18.40
C ASP A 55 -2.87 -4.49 -18.08
N GLY A 56 -2.54 -4.24 -16.81
CA GLY A 56 -1.17 -3.96 -16.38
C GLY A 56 -0.29 -5.21 -16.46
N THR A 57 0.81 -5.12 -17.21
CA THR A 57 1.87 -6.13 -17.27
C THR A 57 3.00 -5.77 -16.29
N HIS A 58 3.98 -6.67 -16.14
CA HIS A 58 5.12 -6.45 -15.23
C HIS A 58 5.85 -5.11 -15.46
N ASN A 59 6.08 -4.74 -16.72
CA ASN A 59 6.88 -3.57 -17.09
C ASN A 59 6.03 -2.37 -17.55
N ASP A 60 4.75 -2.59 -17.89
CA ASP A 60 3.92 -1.56 -18.53
C ASP A 60 2.74 -1.10 -17.66
N THR A 61 2.63 -1.60 -16.41
CA THR A 61 1.57 -1.16 -15.48
C THR A 61 1.55 0.36 -15.27
N TRP A 62 2.70 1.04 -15.37
CA TRP A 62 2.78 2.50 -15.26
C TRP A 62 2.12 3.27 -16.42
N GLN A 63 1.91 2.60 -17.56
CA GLN A 63 1.25 3.16 -18.73
C GLN A 63 -0.28 3.03 -18.65
N CYS A 64 -0.80 2.21 -17.73
CA CYS A 64 -2.23 2.04 -17.56
C CYS A 64 -2.90 3.35 -17.14
N GLN A 65 -4.09 3.59 -17.68
CA GLN A 65 -4.89 4.75 -17.31
C GLN A 65 -5.12 4.79 -15.79
N GLY A 66 -4.92 5.96 -15.20
CA GLY A 66 -5.13 6.18 -13.77
C GLY A 66 -3.93 5.81 -12.88
N TYR A 67 -2.83 5.28 -13.41
CA TYR A 67 -1.63 4.97 -12.61
C TYR A 67 -1.11 6.19 -11.83
N PHE A 68 -0.83 7.28 -12.55
CA PHE A 68 -0.35 8.51 -11.91
C PHE A 68 -1.40 9.17 -11.03
N THR A 69 -2.69 9.01 -11.36
CA THR A 69 -3.79 9.49 -10.52
C THR A 69 -3.81 8.76 -9.17
N ALA A 70 -3.66 7.43 -9.16
CA ALA A 70 -3.60 6.65 -7.93
C ALA A 70 -2.38 7.05 -7.07
N LEU A 71 -1.23 7.28 -7.71
CA LEU A 71 -0.02 7.76 -7.03
C LEU A 71 -0.23 9.14 -6.41
N GLU A 72 -0.74 10.10 -7.18
CA GLU A 72 -1.01 11.47 -6.72
C GLU A 72 -2.00 11.48 -5.55
N GLN A 73 -3.11 10.73 -5.66
CA GLN A 73 -4.11 10.61 -4.60
C GLN A 73 -3.50 10.05 -3.32
N PHE A 74 -2.67 9.02 -3.43
CA PHE A 74 -2.00 8.44 -2.28
C PHE A 74 -1.01 9.42 -1.62
N ILE A 75 -0.21 10.13 -2.42
CA ILE A 75 0.72 11.14 -1.89
C ILE A 75 -0.03 12.25 -1.16
N LYS A 76 -1.12 12.77 -1.73
CA LYS A 76 -1.98 13.77 -1.08
C LYS A 76 -2.57 13.26 0.23
N GLU A 77 -3.02 12.02 0.27
CA GLU A 77 -3.53 11.38 1.48
C GLU A 77 -2.44 11.33 2.57
N VAL A 78 -1.24 10.89 2.23
CA VAL A 78 -0.11 10.80 3.16
C VAL A 78 0.29 12.19 3.68
N ILE A 79 0.36 13.21 2.82
CA ILE A 79 0.69 14.57 3.26
C ILE A 79 -0.38 15.11 4.21
N LYS A 80 -1.67 14.90 3.89
CA LYS A 80 -2.78 15.35 4.74
C LYS A 80 -2.73 14.69 6.12
N SER A 81 -2.46 13.39 6.19
CA SER A 81 -2.40 12.65 7.47
C SER A 81 -1.21 13.05 8.37
N HIS A 82 -0.21 13.77 7.83
CA HIS A 82 0.93 14.30 8.59
C HIS A 82 0.80 15.79 8.91
N SER A 83 -0.32 16.44 8.55
CA SER A 83 -0.57 17.82 8.95
C SER A 83 -0.84 17.90 10.46
N PRO A 84 -0.27 18.89 11.20
CA PRO A 84 -0.43 19.01 12.65
C PRO A 84 -1.88 19.13 13.15
N GLU A 85 -2.81 19.49 12.27
CA GLU A 85 -4.20 19.82 12.62
C GLU A 85 -5.02 18.61 13.09
N GLU A 86 -4.70 17.38 12.66
CA GLU A 86 -5.41 16.17 13.13
C GLU A 86 -4.82 15.56 14.42
N MET A 87 -3.54 15.81 14.72
CA MET A 87 -2.93 15.34 15.98
C MET A 87 -3.55 16.01 17.21
N ALA A 88 -4.00 17.27 17.07
CA ALA A 88 -4.63 18.02 18.16
C ALA A 88 -6.07 17.56 18.49
N LYS A 89 -6.74 16.82 17.61
CA LYS A 89 -8.16 16.46 17.77
C LYS A 89 -8.41 15.10 18.44
N THR A 90 -7.36 14.29 18.60
CA THR A 90 -7.48 12.95 19.23
C THR A 90 -7.22 12.99 20.75
N SER A 91 -6.61 14.06 21.29
CA SER A 91 -6.25 14.11 22.72
C SER A 91 -7.33 14.70 23.64
N SER A 92 -8.45 15.17 23.09
CA SER A 92 -9.42 16.01 23.82
C SER A 92 -10.72 15.27 24.16
N ASN A 93 -10.67 14.06 24.72
CA ASN A 93 -11.87 13.39 25.28
C ASN A 93 -11.53 12.51 26.48
N VAL A 94 -10.66 12.96 27.40
CA VAL A 94 -10.53 12.33 28.71
C VAL A 94 -10.96 13.34 29.77
N THR A 95 -12.25 13.30 30.12
CA THR A 95 -12.76 13.89 31.36
C THR A 95 -12.50 12.88 32.47
N ILE A 96 -11.56 13.20 33.37
CA ILE A 96 -11.43 12.49 34.64
C ILE A 96 -12.42 13.16 35.61
N ILE A 97 -13.36 12.37 36.13
CA ILE A 97 -14.16 12.71 37.31
C ILE A 97 -13.61 11.90 38.48
#